data_AF-K1TKX3-F1
#
_entry.id   AF-K1TKX3-F1
#
_cell.length_a   1.000
_cell.length_b   1.000
_cell.length_c   1.000
_cell.angle_alpha   90.00
_cell.angle_beta   90.00
_cell.angle_gamma   90.00
#
_symmetry.space_group_name_H-M   'P 1'
#
loop_
_entity.id
_entity.type
_entity.pdbx_description
1 polymer ?
#
loop_
_entity_poly.entity_id
_entity_poly.type
_entity_poly.pdbx_seq_one_letter_code
_entity_poly.pdbx_strand_id
1 'polypeptide(L)'
;MTKKEHTTITELFQVLDLLESLDMQFWLDGGWGVDVLYGQQTRLHRDIDIDFDANYTDQLLDLLQERGYQIETNWLPTRVELYSKELGYIDIHPFCLECGRHFQTSRLGWRLV
;
A
#
# COMPACT_ATOMS: atom_id res chain seq x y z
N MET A 1 -23.06 -5.99 -6.41
CA MET A 1 -22.17 -5.19 -7.28
C MET A 1 -20.89 -5.98 -7.45
N THR A 2 -20.41 -6.16 -8.68
CA THR A 2 -19.12 -6.83 -8.94
C THR A 2 -18.00 -5.95 -8.39
N LYS A 3 -17.07 -6.54 -7.64
CA LYS A 3 -15.92 -5.80 -7.13
C LYS A 3 -14.96 -5.47 -8.27
N LYS A 4 -14.23 -4.38 -8.13
CA LYS A 4 -13.19 -3.98 -9.08
C LYS A 4 -12.13 -5.08 -9.17
N GLU A 5 -11.79 -5.47 -10.40
CA GLU A 5 -10.88 -6.61 -10.66
C GLU A 5 -9.42 -6.19 -10.77
N HIS A 6 -9.15 -4.93 -11.16
CA HIS A 6 -7.80 -4.44 -11.40
C HIS A 6 -7.63 -2.99 -10.96
N THR A 7 -6.43 -2.69 -10.48
CA THR A 7 -5.92 -1.36 -10.16
C THR A 7 -5.13 -0.82 -11.35
N THR A 8 -5.32 0.45 -11.68
CA THR A 8 -4.56 1.15 -12.74
C THR A 8 -3.35 1.89 -12.16
N ILE A 9 -2.41 2.31 -13.01
CA ILE A 9 -1.24 3.09 -12.56
C ILE A 9 -1.65 4.44 -11.95
N THR A 10 -2.72 5.05 -12.44
CA THR A 10 -3.26 6.30 -11.88
C THR A 10 -3.77 6.09 -10.46
N GLU A 11 -4.46 4.98 -10.21
CA GLU A 11 -4.97 4.62 -8.88
C GLU A 11 -3.83 4.25 -7.93
N LEU A 12 -2.81 3.54 -8.42
CA LEU A 12 -1.57 3.33 -7.65
C LEU A 12 -1.02 4.67 -7.17
N PHE A 13 -0.78 5.63 -8.06
CA PHE A 13 -0.22 6.92 -7.66
C PHE A 13 -1.13 7.70 -6.71
N GLN A 14 -2.45 7.66 -6.88
CA GLN A 14 -3.38 8.28 -5.92
C GLN A 14 -3.25 7.68 -4.52
N VAL A 15 -3.05 6.37 -4.42
CA VAL A 15 -2.82 5.70 -3.13
C VAL A 15 -1.44 6.07 -2.58
N LEU A 16 -0.38 6.10 -3.39
CA LEU A 16 0.94 6.50 -2.91
C LEU A 16 0.97 7.94 -2.40
N ASP A 17 0.35 8.88 -3.13
CA ASP A 17 0.20 10.29 -2.71
C ASP A 17 -0.58 10.41 -1.39
N LEU A 18 -1.58 9.55 -1.19
CA LEU A 18 -2.33 9.46 0.06
C LEU A 18 -1.43 9.03 1.22
N LEU A 19 -0.63 7.98 1.03
CA LEU A 19 0.27 7.46 2.06
C LEU A 19 1.39 8.45 2.41
N GLU A 20 1.93 9.16 1.42
CA GLU A 20 2.94 10.20 1.63
C GLU A 20 2.42 11.35 2.53
N SER A 21 1.11 11.59 2.58
CA SER A 21 0.52 12.60 3.47
C SER A 21 0.63 12.30 4.96
N LEU A 22 0.94 11.06 5.35
CA LEU A 22 1.16 10.66 6.75
C LEU A 22 2.59 10.92 7.24
N ASP A 23 3.51 11.35 6.38
CA ASP A 23 4.96 11.45 6.68
C ASP A 23 5.51 10.15 7.32
N MET A 24 4.96 9.02 6.88
CA MET A 24 5.28 7.68 7.35
C MET A 24 6.21 6.99 6.35
N GLN A 25 7.16 6.20 6.85
CA GLN A 25 7.93 5.31 6.01
C GLN A 25 7.09 4.10 5.58
N PHE A 26 6.96 3.90 4.27
CA PHE A 26 6.32 2.74 3.68
C PHE A 26 7.10 2.24 2.46
N TRP A 27 6.79 1.01 2.04
CA TRP A 27 7.33 0.39 0.84
C TRP A 27 6.20 -0.21 0.03
N LEU A 28 6.26 0.00 -1.29
CA LEU A 28 5.41 -0.69 -2.23
C LEU A 28 5.95 -2.10 -2.43
N ASP A 29 5.11 -3.10 -2.15
CA ASP A 29 5.43 -4.52 -2.33
C ASP A 29 4.55 -5.14 -3.44
N GLY A 30 4.57 -6.47 -3.54
CA GLY A 30 3.66 -7.25 -4.35
C GLY A 30 3.90 -7.05 -5.85
N GLY A 31 2.82 -7.22 -6.62
CA GLY A 31 2.87 -7.14 -8.07
C GLY A 31 3.33 -5.77 -8.59
N TRP A 32 2.83 -4.70 -7.99
CA TRP A 32 3.20 -3.35 -8.36
C TRP A 32 4.65 -3.02 -8.01
N GLY A 33 5.16 -3.48 -6.87
CA GLY A 33 6.59 -3.31 -6.51
C GLY A 33 7.52 -3.91 -7.56
N VAL A 34 7.20 -5.11 -8.07
CA VAL A 34 7.96 -5.76 -9.16
C VAL A 34 7.96 -4.93 -10.43
N ASP A 35 6.79 -4.44 -10.87
CA ASP A 35 6.67 -3.66 -12.10
C ASP A 35 7.35 -2.29 -11.99
N VAL A 36 7.33 -1.66 -10.81
CA VAL A 36 8.08 -0.42 -10.54
C VAL A 36 9.59 -0.66 -10.63
N LEU A 37 10.10 -1.75 -10.05
CA LEU A 37 11.52 -2.11 -10.16
C LEU A 37 11.93 -2.44 -11.61
N TYR A 38 11.02 -3.06 -12.38
CA TYR A 38 11.24 -3.35 -13.78
C TYR A 38 11.18 -2.10 -14.67
N GLY A 39 10.50 -1.04 -14.23
CA GLY A 39 10.36 0.24 -14.91
C GLY A 39 9.22 0.29 -15.93
N GLN A 40 8.37 -0.73 -15.99
CA GLN A 40 7.15 -0.74 -16.80
C GLN A 40 6.14 -1.76 -16.25
N GLN A 41 4.85 -1.49 -16.48
CA GLN A 41 3.79 -2.41 -16.11
C GLN A 41 3.81 -3.65 -17.02
N THR A 42 3.88 -4.85 -16.44
CA THR A 42 3.99 -6.12 -17.18
C THR A 42 2.68 -6.91 -17.22
N ARG A 43 1.76 -6.62 -16.31
CA ARG A 43 0.44 -7.27 -16.22
C ARG A 43 -0.59 -6.39 -15.51
N LEU A 44 -1.84 -6.82 -15.51
CA LEU A 44 -2.86 -6.24 -14.63
C LEU A 44 -2.61 -6.70 -13.18
N HIS A 45 -2.85 -5.80 -12.23
CA HIS A 45 -2.74 -6.04 -10.79
C HIS A 45 -4.10 -5.84 -10.15
N ARG A 46 -4.49 -6.71 -9.22
CA ARG A 46 -5.79 -6.65 -8.53
C ARG A 46 -5.78 -5.64 -7.38
N ASP A 47 -4.62 -5.54 -6.73
CA ASP A 47 -4.39 -4.96 -5.41
C ASP A 47 -3.11 -4.13 -5.41
N ILE A 48 -2.92 -3.38 -4.33
CA ILE A 48 -1.68 -2.71 -3.95
C ILE A 48 -1.25 -3.30 -2.61
N ASP A 49 0.00 -3.73 -2.50
CA ASP A 49 0.59 -4.22 -1.25
C ASP A 49 1.50 -3.15 -0.65
N ILE A 50 1.30 -2.82 0.64
CA ILE A 50 2.06 -1.79 1.35
C ILE A 50 2.63 -2.37 2.65
N ASP A 51 3.96 -2.39 2.74
CA ASP A 51 4.67 -2.62 4.00
C ASP A 51 4.91 -1.28 4.69
N PHE A 52 4.73 -1.22 6.02
CA PHE A 52 4.91 0.03 6.76
C PHE A 52 5.25 -0.20 8.25
N ASP A 53 5.71 0.85 8.93
CA ASP A 53 5.97 0.79 10.37
C ASP A 53 4.69 0.56 11.17
N ALA A 54 4.63 -0.53 11.93
CA ALA A 54 3.48 -0.92 12.73
C ALA A 54 3.01 0.17 13.73
N ASN A 55 3.88 1.11 14.11
CA ASN A 55 3.52 2.25 14.95
C ASN A 55 2.44 3.16 14.33
N TYR A 56 2.26 3.12 13.01
CA TYR A 56 1.30 3.94 12.27
C TYR A 56 0.01 3.17 11.92
N THR A 57 -0.17 1.94 12.42
CA THR A 57 -1.29 1.06 12.02
C THR A 57 -2.65 1.74 12.16
N ASP A 58 -2.90 2.37 13.31
CA ASP A 58 -4.19 3.03 13.57
C ASP A 58 -4.38 4.26 12.65
N GLN A 59 -3.33 5.08 12.47
CA GLN A 59 -3.38 6.26 11.62
C GLN A 59 -3.62 5.92 10.14
N LEU A 60 -2.98 4.85 9.65
CA LEU A 60 -3.16 4.39 8.29
C LEU A 60 -4.56 3.81 8.07
N LEU A 61 -5.07 3.01 9.02
CA LEU A 61 -6.43 2.48 8.96
C LEU A 61 -7.48 3.59 8.95
N ASP A 62 -7.32 4.61 9.79
CA ASP A 62 -8.22 5.76 9.83
C ASP A 62 -8.21 6.52 8.49
N LEU A 63 -7.01 6.82 7.96
CA LEU A 63 -6.87 7.50 6.68
C LEU A 63 -7.52 6.73 5.52
N LEU A 64 -7.30 5.42 5.44
CA LEU A 64 -7.88 4.59 4.39
C LEU A 64 -9.41 4.55 4.49
N GLN A 65 -9.95 4.43 5.71
CA GLN A 65 -11.40 4.45 5.95
C GLN A 65 -12.02 5.80 5.60
N GLU A 66 -11.36 6.91 5.91
CA GLU A 66 -11.79 8.26 5.49
C GLU A 66 -11.85 8.41 3.96
N ARG A 67 -10.98 7.69 3.23
CA ARG A 67 -11.00 7.61 1.75
C ARG A 67 -11.92 6.53 1.20
N GLY A 68 -12.79 5.96 2.03
CA GLY A 68 -13.84 5.05 1.60
C GLY A 68 -13.40 3.59 1.42
N TYR A 69 -12.21 3.22 1.91
CA TYR A 69 -11.86 1.83 2.07
C TYR A 69 -12.65 1.19 3.21
N GLN A 70 -13.05 -0.06 3.02
CA GLN A 70 -13.69 -0.89 4.04
C GLN A 70 -12.82 -2.10 4.30
N ILE A 71 -12.64 -2.45 5.57
CA ILE A 71 -11.91 -3.67 5.95
C ILE A 71 -12.71 -4.87 5.45
N GLU A 72 -12.08 -5.68 4.60
CA GLU A 72 -12.61 -6.96 4.15
C GLU A 72 -12.14 -8.09 5.04
N THR A 73 -10.85 -8.07 5.41
CA THR A 73 -10.25 -9.07 6.26
C THR A 73 -9.22 -8.45 7.19
N ASN A 74 -9.26 -8.79 8.47
CA ASN A 74 -8.30 -8.30 9.47
C ASN A 74 -7.54 -9.48 10.12
N TRP A 75 -6.22 -9.50 9.92
CA TRP A 75 -5.28 -10.47 10.47
C TRP A 75 -4.13 -9.79 11.23
N LEU A 76 -4.39 -8.67 11.89
CA LEU A 76 -3.36 -8.00 12.70
C LEU A 76 -2.76 -8.96 13.76
N PRO A 77 -1.44 -8.86 14.04
CA PRO A 77 -0.51 -7.82 13.57
C PRO A 77 0.14 -8.11 12.20
N THR A 78 -0.33 -9.12 11.45
CA THR A 78 0.35 -9.55 10.22
C THR A 78 -0.10 -8.76 8.99
N ARG A 79 -1.42 -8.56 8.82
CA ARG A 79 -1.98 -8.02 7.58
C ARG A 79 -3.42 -7.51 7.79
N VAL A 80 -3.84 -6.52 7.01
CA VAL A 80 -5.25 -6.18 6.80
C VAL A 80 -5.52 -6.02 5.30
N GLU A 81 -6.57 -6.66 4.78
CA GLU A 81 -7.09 -6.42 3.42
C GLU A 81 -8.24 -5.42 3.50
N LEU A 82 -8.18 -4.36 2.71
CA LEU A 82 -9.24 -3.37 2.57
C LEU A 82 -9.66 -3.22 1.11
N TYR A 83 -10.90 -2.80 0.90
CA TYR A 83 -11.49 -2.58 -0.42
C TYR A 83 -12.18 -1.23 -0.54
N SER A 84 -11.91 -0.53 -1.64
CA SER A 84 -12.64 0.66 -2.09
C SER A 84 -13.27 0.39 -3.45
N LYS A 85 -14.50 0.88 -3.66
CA LYS A 85 -15.14 0.81 -4.99
C LYS A 85 -14.40 1.63 -6.05
N GLU A 86 -13.74 2.71 -5.63
CA GLU A 86 -13.01 3.63 -6.50
C GLU A 86 -11.59 3.09 -6.76
N LEU A 87 -10.87 2.78 -5.69
CA LEU A 87 -9.43 2.50 -5.72
C LEU A 87 -9.06 1.00 -5.71
N GLY A 88 -10.03 0.10 -5.58
CA GLY A 88 -9.78 -1.34 -5.58
C GLY A 88 -9.28 -1.87 -4.24
N TYR A 89 -8.49 -2.95 -4.28
CA TYR A 89 -7.97 -3.59 -3.07
C TYR A 89 -6.63 -2.99 -2.65
N ILE A 90 -6.43 -2.94 -1.33
CA ILE A 90 -5.13 -2.67 -0.70
C ILE A 90 -4.91 -3.69 0.40
N ASP A 91 -3.73 -4.28 0.42
CA ASP A 91 -3.23 -5.11 1.51
C ASP A 91 -2.14 -4.33 2.24
N ILE A 92 -2.33 -4.12 3.54
CA ILE A 92 -1.35 -3.43 4.39
C ILE A 92 -0.71 -4.44 5.34
N HIS A 93 0.61 -4.38 5.46
CA HIS A 93 1.43 -5.32 6.22
C HIS A 93 2.29 -4.55 7.24
N PRO A 94 1.81 -4.39 8.48
CA PRO A 94 2.58 -3.70 9.51
C PRO A 94 3.77 -4.55 9.96
N PHE A 95 4.93 -3.92 10.13
CA PHE A 95 6.10 -4.57 10.71
C PHE A 95 6.87 -3.63 11.66
N CYS A 96 7.57 -4.21 12.63
CA CYS A 96 8.30 -3.44 13.64
C CYS A 96 9.72 -3.10 13.15
N LEU A 97 9.99 -1.81 12.91
CA LEU A 97 11.32 -1.33 12.52
C LEU A 97 12.35 -1.39 13.65
N GLU A 98 11.91 -1.28 14.91
CA GLU A 98 12.80 -1.15 16.08
C GLU A 98 13.25 -2.49 16.70
N CYS A 99 12.72 -3.63 16.26
CA CYS A 99 13.14 -4.94 16.78
C CYS A 99 14.47 -5.39 16.12
N GLY A 100 15.56 -4.72 16.43
CA GLY A 100 16.92 -5.30 16.49
C GLY A 100 17.55 -5.92 15.24
N ARG A 101 16.96 -5.88 14.05
CA ARG A 101 17.59 -6.06 12.71
C ARG A 101 16.49 -6.13 11.65
N HIS A 102 16.34 -5.07 10.86
CA HIS A 102 16.28 -5.06 9.39
C HIS A 102 16.04 -3.61 8.94
N PHE A 103 17.11 -2.94 8.49
CA PHE A 103 16.99 -1.69 7.75
C PHE A 103 16.96 -2.04 6.26
N GLN A 104 15.79 -2.04 5.63
CA GLN A 104 15.69 -1.99 4.18
C GLN A 104 15.45 -0.53 3.78
N THR A 105 16.52 0.27 3.78
CA THR A 105 16.45 1.62 3.23
C THR A 105 16.51 1.50 1.72
N SER A 106 15.39 1.73 1.05
CA SER A 106 15.38 2.30 -0.29
C SER A 106 14.46 3.51 -0.25
N ARG A 107 15.05 4.67 0.04
CA ARG A 107 14.41 5.95 -0.25
C ARG A 107 14.52 6.15 -1.76
N LEU A 108 13.64 5.52 -2.52
CA LEU A 108 13.44 5.90 -3.92
C LEU A 108 12.68 7.23 -3.87
N GLY A 109 13.41 8.33 -4.02
CA GLY A 109 12.79 9.63 -4.25
C GLY A 109 11.95 9.53 -5.51
N TRP A 110 10.64 9.57 -5.35
CA TRP A 110 9.69 9.63 -6.46
C TRP A 110 9.88 10.95 -7.19
N ARG A 111 10.73 10.93 -8.21
CA ARG A 111 10.75 11.94 -9.26
C ARG A 111 11.11 11.24 -10.55
N LEU A 112 10.13 10.54 -11.11
CA LEU A 112 10.17 10.12 -12.49
C LEU A 112 10.27 11.37 -13.37
N VAL A 113 11.37 11.46 -14.10
CA VAL A 113 11.49 12.15 -15.39
C VAL A 113 10.64 11.46 -16.44
#